data_AF-A0A816ABM8-F1
#
_entry.id   AF-A0A816ABM8-F1
#
_cell.length_a   1.000
_cell.length_b   1.000
_cell.length_c   1.000
_cell.angle_alpha   90.00
_cell.angle_beta   90.00
_cell.angle_gamma   90.00
#
_symmetry.space_group_name_H-M   'P 1'
#
loop_
_entity.id
_entity.type
_entity.pdbx_description
1 polymer ?
#
loop_
_entity_poly.entity_id
_entity_poly.type
_entity_poly.pdbx_seq_one_letter_code
_entity_poly.pdbx_strand_id
1 'polypeptide(L)'
;MKNQFTIYCISDTHQRHRELTEKLSSIVNGDILLHAGDFTNYGGTFRSQGGGIDDFNMWLGSLPFKHKLLIFGNHERVLIDDDDLERVK
;
A
#
# COMPACT_ATOMS: atom_id res chain seq x y z
N MET A 1 -23.42 -7.14 20.91
CA MET A 1 -22.70 -7.11 19.61
C MET A 1 -21.22 -6.92 19.92
N LYS A 2 -20.32 -7.76 19.40
CA LYS A 2 -18.88 -7.52 19.57
C LYS A 2 -18.47 -6.43 18.57
N ASN A 3 -18.22 -5.23 19.05
CA ASN A 3 -17.61 -4.14 18.27
C ASN A 3 -16.09 -4.36 18.24
N GLN A 4 -15.64 -5.44 17.61
CA GLN A 4 -14.22 -5.77 17.50
C GLN A 4 -13.79 -5.60 16.05
N PHE A 5 -12.79 -4.74 15.83
CA PHE A 5 -12.15 -4.55 14.54
C PHE A 5 -10.81 -5.28 14.52
N THR A 6 -10.49 -5.91 13.39
CA THR A 6 -9.18 -6.54 13.14
C THR A 6 -8.40 -5.70 12.14
N ILE A 7 -7.19 -5.30 12.54
CA ILE A 7 -6.26 -4.55 11.69
C ILE A 7 -5.11 -5.48 11.30
N TYR A 8 -4.87 -5.60 10.00
CA TYR A 8 -3.72 -6.28 9.45
C TYR A 8 -2.67 -5.25 9.08
N CYS A 9 -1.48 -5.36 9.67
CA CYS A 9 -0.40 -4.39 9.45
C CYS A 9 0.73 -5.04 8.66
N ILE A 10 1.16 -4.36 7.60
CA ILE A 10 2.34 -4.68 6.78
C ILE A 10 3.17 -3.41 6.59
N SER A 11 4.42 -3.52 6.18
CA SER A 11 5.32 -2.39 5.93
C SER A 11 6.48 -2.83 5.06
N ASP A 12 7.27 -1.87 4.56
CA ASP A 12 8.59 -2.10 3.96
C ASP A 12 8.54 -3.10 2.80
N THR A 13 7.45 -3.07 2.03
CA THR A 13 7.30 -4.01 0.91
C THR A 13 8.28 -3.71 -0.20
N HIS A 14 8.76 -2.47 -0.35
CA HIS A 14 9.82 -2.12 -1.31
C HIS A 14 9.57 -2.70 -2.71
N GLN A 15 8.35 -2.49 -3.24
CA GLN A 15 7.84 -3.02 -4.51
C GLN A 15 7.69 -4.56 -4.61
N ARG A 16 7.87 -5.29 -3.51
CA ARG A 16 7.69 -6.75 -3.40
C ARG A 16 6.33 -7.14 -2.82
N HIS A 17 5.36 -6.23 -2.86
CA HIS A 17 4.02 -6.41 -2.28
C HIS A 17 3.28 -7.65 -2.83
N ARG A 18 3.58 -8.08 -4.06
CA ARG A 18 2.96 -9.28 -4.65
C ARG A 18 3.32 -10.59 -3.92
N GLU A 19 4.42 -10.63 -3.20
CA GLU A 19 4.81 -11.78 -2.36
C GLU A 19 3.81 -12.04 -1.21
N LEU A 20 3.02 -11.01 -0.85
CA LEU A 20 2.01 -11.10 0.20
C LEU A 20 0.63 -11.47 -0.35
N THR A 21 0.44 -11.53 -1.67
CA THR A 21 -0.89 -11.65 -2.30
C THR A 21 -1.65 -12.88 -1.82
N GLU A 22 -1.02 -14.06 -1.82
CA GLU A 22 -1.67 -15.30 -1.39
C GLU A 22 -2.18 -15.21 0.06
N LYS A 23 -1.33 -14.68 0.94
CA LYS A 23 -1.65 -14.52 2.37
C LYS A 23 -2.73 -13.46 2.60
N LEU A 24 -2.71 -12.36 1.86
CA LEU A 24 -3.65 -11.26 2.07
C LEU A 24 -5.00 -11.51 1.39
N SER A 25 -5.02 -12.16 0.23
CA SER A 25 -6.25 -12.49 -0.49
C SER A 25 -7.05 -13.63 0.15
N SER A 26 -6.42 -14.46 0.99
CA SER A 26 -7.11 -15.51 1.74
C SER A 26 -7.82 -15.00 3.00
N ILE A 27 -7.62 -13.74 3.39
CA ILE A 27 -8.28 -13.14 4.55
C ILE A 27 -9.73 -12.79 4.19
N VAL A 28 -10.66 -13.57 4.72
CA VAL A 28 -12.10 -13.31 4.63
C VAL A 28 -12.52 -12.39 5.77
N ASN A 29 -13.27 -11.33 5.46
CA ASN A 29 -13.76 -10.34 6.44
C ASN A 29 -12.66 -9.54 7.18
N GLY A 30 -11.55 -9.22 6.51
CA GLY A 30 -10.57 -8.28 7.06
C GLY A 30 -11.12 -6.85 7.07
N ASP A 31 -11.20 -6.23 8.25
CA ASP A 31 -11.77 -4.88 8.38
C ASP A 31 -10.85 -3.81 7.78
N ILE A 32 -9.58 -3.80 8.19
CA ILE A 32 -8.61 -2.77 7.83
C ILE A 32 -7.27 -3.42 7.49
N LEU A 33 -6.73 -3.09 6.32
CA LEU A 33 -5.31 -3.27 6.00
C LEU A 33 -4.59 -1.93 6.22
N LEU A 34 -3.51 -1.95 7.00
CA LEU A 34 -2.60 -0.84 7.18
C LEU A 34 -1.25 -1.19 6.55
N HIS A 35 -0.78 -0.37 5.62
CA HIS A 35 0.59 -0.40 5.14
C HIS A 35 1.37 0.77 5.75
N ALA A 36 2.38 0.48 6.59
CA ALA A 36 2.99 1.45 7.49
C ALA A 36 4.19 2.23 6.91
N GLY A 37 4.48 2.08 5.62
CA GLY A 37 5.49 2.87 4.90
C GLY A 37 6.36 2.04 3.98
N ASP A 38 7.15 2.70 3.14
CA ASP A 38 8.19 2.12 2.31
C ASP A 38 7.68 1.04 1.34
N PHE A 39 6.57 1.36 0.66
CA PHE A 39 6.06 0.51 -0.42
C PHE A 39 6.83 0.71 -1.74
N THR A 40 7.63 1.78 -1.84
CA THR A 40 8.54 2.05 -2.96
C THR A 40 10.00 1.73 -2.60
N ASN A 41 10.86 1.54 -3.61
CA ASN A 41 12.29 1.22 -3.40
C ASN A 41 13.16 2.46 -3.21
N TYR A 42 12.87 3.55 -3.92
CA TYR A 42 13.50 4.85 -3.77
C TYR A 42 12.45 5.86 -4.23
N GLY A 43 12.20 6.89 -3.43
CA GLY A 43 11.22 7.92 -3.77
C GLY A 43 11.60 8.50 -5.10
N GLY A 44 10.80 8.22 -6.12
CA GLY A 44 10.65 8.96 -7.37
C GLY A 44 11.88 9.44 -8.13
N THR A 45 13.13 9.11 -7.80
CA THR A 45 14.27 9.55 -8.62
C THR A 45 14.47 8.60 -9.78
N PHE A 46 13.47 8.51 -10.64
CA PHE A 46 13.59 8.53 -12.08
C PHE A 46 12.24 9.07 -12.59
N ARG A 47 12.26 10.11 -13.43
CA ARG A 47 11.12 10.50 -14.29
C ARG A 47 10.71 9.41 -15.30
N SER A 48 10.98 8.15 -15.00
CA SER A 48 10.88 6.99 -15.86
C SER A 48 10.44 5.83 -14.97
N GLN A 49 9.44 5.09 -15.42
CA GLN A 49 8.73 4.00 -14.73
C GLN A 49 7.61 4.48 -13.80
N GLY A 50 6.57 5.14 -14.36
CA GLY A 50 5.28 5.35 -13.70
C GLY A 50 4.53 4.08 -13.27
N GLY A 51 5.21 2.94 -13.14
CA GLY A 51 4.64 1.67 -12.74
C GLY A 51 4.65 1.43 -11.23
N GLY A 52 5.61 1.92 -10.45
CA GLY A 52 5.76 1.48 -9.05
C GLY A 52 4.57 1.80 -8.14
N ILE A 53 4.08 3.05 -8.20
CA ILE A 53 2.93 3.52 -7.40
C ILE A 53 1.63 2.99 -8.01
N ASP A 54 1.46 3.09 -9.33
CA ASP A 54 0.24 2.64 -10.00
C ASP A 54 0.07 1.10 -9.86
N ASP A 55 1.16 0.31 -9.90
CA ASP A 55 1.17 -1.14 -9.64
C ASP A 55 0.82 -1.45 -8.19
N PHE A 56 1.45 -0.75 -7.23
CA PHE A 56 1.11 -0.89 -5.82
C PHE A 56 -0.36 -0.54 -5.56
N ASN A 57 -0.87 0.54 -6.16
CA ASN A 57 -2.25 0.99 -6.01
C ASN A 57 -3.23 -0.02 -6.61
N MET A 58 -2.94 -0.54 -7.81
CA MET A 58 -3.72 -1.60 -8.44
C MET A 58 -3.72 -2.89 -7.58
N TRP A 59 -2.57 -3.26 -7.02
CA TRP A 59 -2.47 -4.39 -6.10
C TRP A 59 -3.27 -4.15 -4.81
N LEU A 60 -3.12 -3.00 -4.17
CA LEU A 60 -3.82 -2.64 -2.93
C LEU A 60 -5.34 -2.65 -3.14
N GLY A 61 -5.81 -2.13 -4.27
CA GLY A 61 -7.22 -2.13 -4.67
C GLY A 61 -7.79 -3.53 -4.91
N SER A 62 -6.96 -4.50 -5.26
CA SER A 62 -7.39 -5.89 -5.50
C SER A 62 -7.65 -6.70 -4.22
N LEU A 63 -7.17 -6.22 -3.06
CA LEU A 63 -7.25 -6.97 -1.80
C LEU A 63 -8.64 -6.85 -1.13
N PRO A 64 -9.10 -7.91 -0.42
CA PRO A 64 -10.48 -8.03 0.06
C PRO A 64 -10.82 -7.20 1.31
N PHE A 65 -9.94 -6.28 1.74
CA PHE A 65 -10.17 -5.48 2.95
C PHE A 65 -11.19 -4.37 2.71
N LYS A 66 -12.06 -4.11 3.70
CA LYS A 66 -13.06 -3.04 3.61
C LYS A 66 -12.41 -1.66 3.57
N HIS A 67 -11.39 -1.44 4.39
CA HIS A 67 -10.63 -0.21 4.43
C HIS A 67 -9.14 -0.51 4.22
N LYS A 68 -8.46 0.40 3.51
CA LYS A 68 -7.01 0.37 3.32
C LYS A 68 -6.45 1.70 3.78
N LEU A 69 -5.50 1.65 4.72
CA LEU A 69 -4.79 2.81 5.23
C LEU A 69 -3.33 2.71 4.77
N LEU A 70 -2.83 3.78 4.19
CA LEU A 70 -1.45 3.88 3.74
C LEU A 70 -0.76 5.02 4.49
N ILE A 71 0.40 4.72 5.07
CA ILE A 71 1.31 5.71 5.64
C ILE A 71 2.53 5.78 4.72
N PHE A 72 3.06 6.98 4.52
CA PHE A 72 4.25 7.18 3.70
C PHE A 72 5.50 7.00 4.57
N GLY A 73 6.44 6.19 4.09
CA GLY A 73 7.73 5.99 4.74
C GLY A 73 8.80 6.94 4.20
N ASN A 74 10.06 6.76 4.60
CA ASN A 74 11.14 7.61 4.12
C ASN A 74 11.48 7.38 2.64
N HIS A 75 11.09 6.24 2.06
CA HIS A 75 11.22 5.99 0.64
C HIS A 75 10.15 6.74 -0.16
N GLU A 76 9.06 7.23 0.42
CA GLU A 76 8.06 8.03 -0.30
C GLU A 76 8.33 9.54 -0.28
N ARG A 77 9.51 9.98 0.20
CA ARG A 77 9.87 11.41 0.36
C ARG A 77 9.78 12.27 -0.92
N VAL A 78 9.83 11.66 -2.11
CA VAL A 78 9.70 12.40 -3.38
C VAL A 78 8.24 12.66 -3.76
N LEU A 79 7.28 11.96 -3.15
CA LEU A 79 5.85 12.18 -3.35
C LEU A 79 5.30 13.37 -2.53
N ILE A 80 6.20 14.16 -1.94
CA ILE A 80 5.84 15.36 -1.17
C ILE A 80 5.68 16.58 -2.09
N ASP A 81 5.97 16.45 -3.40
CA ASP A 81 5.43 17.37 -4.41
C ASP A 81 3.97 16.98 -4.72
N ASP A 82 3.06 17.96 -4.68
CA ASP A 82 1.59 17.78 -4.61
C ASP A 82 0.98 16.84 -5.69
N ASP A 83 1.59 16.73 -6.87
CA ASP A 83 1.06 15.97 -8.02
C ASP A 83 1.02 14.45 -7.79
N ASP A 84 1.85 13.89 -6.92
CA ASP A 84 1.97 12.45 -6.73
C ASP A 84 0.98 11.87 -5.71
N LEU A 85 0.43 12.70 -4.82
CA LEU A 85 -0.54 12.29 -3.80
C LEU A 85 -1.87 11.82 -4.40
N GLU A 86 -2.28 12.37 -5.54
CA GLU A 86 -3.55 12.02 -6.19
C GLU A 86 -3.59 10.59 -6.78
N ARG A 87 -2.43 9.94 -6.91
CA ARG A 87 -2.29 8.62 -7.56
C ARG A 87 -2.58 7.45 -6.63
N VAL A 88 -2.59 7.67 -5.32
CA VAL A 88 -2.90 6.67 -4.31
C VAL A 88 -4.41 6.74 -3.98
N LYS A 89 -5.16 5.67 -4.24
CA LYS A 89 -6.63 5.63 -4.06
C LYS A 89 -7.10 4.35 -3.37
#